data_AF-A0A812A1I6-F1
#
_entry.id   AF-A0A812A1I6-F1
#
_cell.length_a   1.000
_cell.length_b   1.000
_cell.length_c   1.000
_cell.angle_alpha   90.00
_cell.angle_beta   90.00
_cell.angle_gamma   90.00
#
_symmetry.space_group_name_H-M   'P 1'
#
loop_
_entity.id
_entity.type
_entity.pdbx_description
1 polymer ?
#
loop_
_entity_poly.entity_id
_entity_poly.type
_entity_poly.pdbx_seq_one_letter_code
_entity_poly.pdbx_strand_id
1 'polypeptide(L)'
;MGFVWLLIICVPVMGYILKKKYKGKDFKGKAIISRIYYFGPFSFLRKKFKTLQTFDDYITLKIGEFAQTSLKLSSDRKKVGLNIILSFIAWMLIFTTTYTLFLSIGYHISFFAVMIVVSLSTFLSYFFFIPGGAGITELLMISLYISLGISSAVAASVALLDRFIFYVFSIVVGYISLTYLNIRYGDLPDPS
;
A
#
# COMPACT_ATOMS: atom_id res chain seq x y z
N MET A 1 4.98 17.61 12.04
CA MET A 1 5.78 18.39 11.06
C MET A 1 7.02 17.66 10.55
N GLY A 2 7.84 16.98 11.38
CA GLY A 2 9.09 16.33 10.92
C GLY A 2 8.94 15.09 10.01
N PHE A 3 7.77 14.46 9.98
CA PHE A 3 7.56 13.19 9.29
C PHE A 3 7.10 13.32 7.82
N VAL A 4 6.42 14.42 7.48
CA VAL A 4 6.05 14.73 6.08
C VAL A 4 7.31 14.98 5.23
N TRP A 5 8.35 15.54 5.85
CA TRP A 5 9.67 15.68 5.24
C TRP A 5 10.35 14.35 4.95
N LEU A 6 10.17 13.31 5.79
CA LEU A 6 10.73 11.98 5.52
C LEU A 6 10.17 11.37 4.23
N LEU A 7 8.91 11.60 3.91
CA LEU A 7 8.26 11.06 2.71
C LEU A 7 8.61 11.81 1.43
N ILE A 8 8.63 13.15 1.52
CA ILE A 8 9.08 14.03 0.44
C ILE A 8 10.56 13.80 0.15
N ILE A 9 11.35 13.30 1.11
CA ILE A 9 12.74 12.90 0.91
C ILE A 9 12.82 11.45 0.38
N CYS A 10 12.05 10.50 0.92
CA CYS A 10 12.12 9.09 0.56
C CYS A 10 11.79 8.82 -0.92
N VAL A 11 10.79 9.49 -1.50
CA VAL A 11 10.39 9.28 -2.90
C VAL A 11 11.47 9.74 -3.90
N PRO A 12 12.03 10.97 -3.82
CA PRO A 12 13.15 11.37 -4.65
C PRO A 12 14.46 10.65 -4.31
N VAL A 13 14.69 10.24 -3.06
CA VAL A 13 15.85 9.40 -2.69
C VAL A 13 15.73 8.02 -3.33
N MET A 14 14.54 7.39 -3.29
CA MET A 14 14.28 6.13 -3.98
C MET A 14 14.43 6.28 -5.49
N GLY A 15 13.88 7.35 -6.09
CA GLY A 15 14.05 7.67 -7.50
C GLY A 15 15.51 7.95 -7.90
N TYR A 16 16.28 8.60 -7.03
CA TYR A 16 17.71 8.89 -7.23
C TYR A 16 18.56 7.62 -7.09
N ILE A 17 18.26 6.75 -6.13
CA ILE A 17 18.89 5.44 -5.96
C ILE A 17 18.63 4.57 -7.19
N LEU A 18 17.39 4.53 -7.70
CA LEU A 18 17.02 3.79 -8.91
C LEU A 18 17.74 4.33 -10.15
N LYS A 19 17.75 5.65 -10.36
CA LYS A 19 18.40 6.31 -11.50
C LYS A 19 19.93 6.16 -11.47
N LYS A 20 20.54 6.05 -10.29
CA LYS A 20 22.00 6.04 -10.12
C LYS A 20 22.59 4.63 -9.98
N LYS A 21 21.80 3.63 -9.55
CA LYS A 21 22.17 2.20 -9.63
C LYS A 21 22.32 1.76 -11.10
N TYR A 22 21.55 2.36 -12.01
CA TYR A 22 21.73 2.20 -13.47
C TYR A 22 23.08 2.75 -13.99
N LYS A 23 23.80 3.56 -13.19
CA LYS A 23 25.11 4.17 -13.52
C LYS A 23 26.32 3.51 -12.84
N GLY A 24 26.16 2.34 -12.21
CA GLY A 24 27.30 1.48 -11.84
C GLY A 24 28.27 2.02 -10.78
N LYS A 25 27.86 2.93 -9.89
CA LYS A 25 28.69 3.34 -8.74
C LYS A 25 28.28 2.62 -7.46
N ASP A 26 29.25 1.92 -6.89
CA ASP A 26 29.18 1.16 -5.64
C ASP A 26 28.71 2.08 -4.49
N PHE A 27 27.52 1.80 -3.95
CA PHE A 27 26.82 2.69 -3.02
C PHE A 27 27.11 2.31 -1.56
N LYS A 28 26.93 3.27 -0.65
CA LYS A 28 26.86 3.11 0.82
C LYS A 28 25.69 2.21 1.29
N GLY A 29 25.20 1.29 0.46
CA GLY A 29 24.10 0.37 0.74
C GLY A 29 24.44 -0.56 1.89
N LYS A 30 25.69 -1.02 1.95
CA LYS A 30 26.21 -1.83 3.06
C LYS A 30 26.03 -1.15 4.44
N ALA A 31 26.17 0.17 4.52
CA ALA A 31 25.99 0.90 5.78
C ALA A 31 24.52 0.97 6.23
N ILE A 32 23.58 1.08 5.29
CA ILE A 32 22.14 1.09 5.56
C ILE A 32 21.66 -0.32 5.89
N ILE A 33 22.08 -1.33 5.11
CA ILE A 33 21.74 -2.74 5.30
C ILE A 33 22.25 -3.25 6.65
N SER A 34 23.49 -2.88 7.02
CA SER A 34 24.04 -3.17 8.34
C SER A 34 23.21 -2.54 9.46
N ARG A 35 22.85 -1.24 9.35
CA ARG A 35 21.97 -0.60 10.36
C ARG A 35 20.62 -1.28 10.49
N ILE A 36 19.99 -1.68 9.39
CA ILE A 36 18.70 -2.38 9.39
C ILE A 36 18.84 -3.76 10.06
N TYR A 37 19.89 -4.51 9.74
CA TYR A 37 20.14 -5.83 10.29
C TYR A 37 20.40 -5.82 11.82
N TYR A 38 21.11 -4.80 12.30
CA TYR A 38 21.38 -4.63 13.73
C TYR A 38 20.29 -3.86 14.48
N PHE A 39 19.29 -3.31 13.80
CA PHE A 39 18.19 -2.58 14.44
C PHE A 39 17.37 -3.52 15.36
N GLY A 40 17.19 -3.13 16.62
CA GLY A 40 16.54 -3.95 17.66
C GLY A 40 15.14 -4.49 17.30
N PRO A 41 14.23 -3.66 16.80
CA PRO A 41 12.89 -4.08 16.35
C PRO A 41 12.89 -5.15 15.26
N PHE A 42 13.95 -5.20 14.44
CA PHE A 42 14.10 -6.19 13.37
C PHE A 42 14.97 -7.39 13.76
N SER A 43 15.04 -7.72 15.06
CA SER A 43 15.74 -8.91 15.56
C SER A 43 15.29 -10.21 14.89
N PHE A 44 14.07 -10.27 14.32
CA PHE A 44 13.59 -11.39 13.50
C PHE A 44 14.48 -11.65 12.27
N LEU A 45 15.08 -10.61 11.68
CA LEU A 45 15.95 -10.74 10.50
C LEU A 45 17.17 -11.60 10.81
N ARG A 46 17.73 -11.49 12.02
CA ARG A 46 18.88 -12.29 12.47
C ARG A 46 18.50 -13.75 12.75
N LYS A 47 17.22 -14.03 13.04
CA LYS A 47 16.71 -15.40 13.14
C LYS A 47 16.55 -16.04 11.75
N LYS A 48 16.18 -15.25 10.73
CA LYS A 48 15.96 -15.73 9.36
C LYS A 48 17.25 -15.80 8.52
N PHE A 49 18.17 -14.86 8.70
CA PHE A 49 19.45 -14.78 7.98
C PHE A 49 20.58 -14.85 8.99
N LYS A 50 21.41 -15.90 8.92
CA LYS A 50 22.47 -16.17 9.93
C LYS A 50 23.64 -15.18 9.85
N THR A 51 23.86 -14.56 8.69
CA THR A 51 24.99 -13.65 8.43
C THR A 51 24.52 -12.38 7.74
N LEU A 52 25.20 -11.25 8.02
CA LEU A 52 24.96 -10.00 7.32
C LEU A 52 25.15 -10.15 5.80
N GLN A 53 26.11 -10.98 5.38
CA GLN A 53 26.39 -11.26 3.98
C GLN A 53 25.21 -11.93 3.27
N THR A 54 24.61 -12.97 3.88
CA THR A 54 23.44 -13.65 3.28
C THR A 54 22.21 -12.74 3.21
N PHE A 55 22.06 -11.83 4.17
CA PHE A 55 21.03 -10.79 4.12
C PHE A 55 21.32 -9.76 3.01
N ASP A 56 22.56 -9.28 2.87
CA ASP A 56 22.98 -8.32 1.83
C ASP A 56 22.78 -8.89 0.42
N ASP A 57 23.17 -10.16 0.20
CA ASP A 57 23.00 -10.85 -1.07
C ASP A 57 21.51 -11.04 -1.40
N TYR A 58 20.70 -11.46 -0.43
CA TYR A 58 19.24 -11.62 -0.60
C TYR A 58 18.56 -10.29 -0.97
N ILE A 59 18.88 -9.22 -0.25
CA ILE A 59 18.32 -7.89 -0.50
C ILE A 59 18.78 -7.35 -1.85
N THR A 60 20.05 -7.53 -2.20
CA THR A 60 20.60 -7.08 -3.49
C THR A 60 19.95 -7.79 -4.66
N LEU A 61 19.75 -9.12 -4.54
CA LEU A 61 19.05 -9.93 -5.53
C LEU A 61 17.59 -9.49 -5.67
N LYS A 62 16.84 -9.40 -4.57
CA LYS A 62 15.42 -9.02 -4.61
C LYS A 62 15.18 -7.61 -5.11
N ILE A 63 16.03 -6.64 -4.74
CA ILE A 63 15.98 -5.29 -5.30
C ILE A 63 16.33 -5.30 -6.79
N GLY A 64 17.28 -6.14 -7.20
CA GLY A 64 17.65 -6.34 -8.61
C GLY A 64 16.49 -6.88 -9.44
N GLU A 65 15.87 -7.96 -8.99
CA GLU A 65 14.69 -8.57 -9.61
C GLU A 65 13.52 -7.59 -9.70
N PHE A 66 13.24 -6.87 -8.61
CA PHE A 66 12.19 -5.84 -8.59
C PHE A 66 12.48 -4.73 -9.59
N ALA A 67 13.71 -4.21 -9.65
CA ALA A 67 14.08 -3.14 -10.57
C ALA A 67 13.95 -3.60 -12.03
N GLN A 68 14.44 -4.79 -12.36
CA GLN A 68 14.32 -5.40 -13.69
C GLN A 68 12.85 -5.56 -14.10
N THR A 69 12.03 -6.13 -13.20
CA THR A 69 10.60 -6.35 -13.43
C THR A 69 9.88 -5.02 -13.59
N SER A 70 10.15 -4.04 -12.73
CA SER A 70 9.57 -2.69 -12.81
C SER A 70 9.92 -1.99 -14.12
N LEU A 71 11.18 -2.08 -14.58
CA LEU A 71 11.59 -1.54 -15.88
C LEU A 71 10.88 -2.24 -17.04
N LYS A 72 10.72 -3.56 -16.99
CA LYS A 72 10.00 -4.36 -18.00
C LYS A 72 8.49 -4.04 -18.03
N LEU A 73 7.85 -3.83 -16.88
CA LEU A 73 6.45 -3.38 -16.83
C LEU A 73 6.30 -1.94 -17.32
N SER A 74 7.28 -1.08 -17.01
CA SER A 74 7.23 0.35 -17.35
C SER A 74 7.56 0.64 -18.82
N SER A 75 8.15 -0.32 -19.55
CA SER A 75 8.52 -0.13 -20.96
C SER A 75 7.31 -0.17 -21.89
N ASP A 76 6.21 -0.81 -21.48
CA ASP A 76 4.95 -0.83 -22.23
C ASP A 76 4.10 0.38 -21.84
N ARG A 77 4.34 1.52 -22.52
CA ARG A 77 3.63 2.78 -22.25
C ARG A 77 2.11 2.66 -22.33
N LYS A 78 1.58 1.76 -23.18
CA LYS A 78 0.14 1.55 -23.32
C LYS A 78 -0.42 0.86 -22.08
N LYS A 79 0.22 -0.20 -21.59
CA LYS A 79 -0.19 -0.88 -20.35
C LYS A 79 -0.05 0.03 -19.13
N VAL A 80 1.01 0.83 -19.05
CA VAL A 80 1.18 1.81 -17.97
C VAL A 80 0.04 2.83 -17.98
N GLY A 81 -0.29 3.40 -19.15
CA GLY A 81 -1.40 4.35 -19.27
C GLY A 81 -2.74 3.74 -18.87
N LEU A 82 -3.02 2.52 -19.34
CA LEU A 82 -4.24 1.79 -18.97
C LEU A 82 -4.32 1.52 -17.47
N ASN A 83 -3.21 1.12 -16.83
CA ASN A 83 -3.16 0.91 -15.38
C ASN A 83 -3.40 2.19 -14.59
N ILE A 84 -2.89 3.34 -15.06
CA ILE A 84 -3.14 4.64 -14.42
C ILE A 84 -4.64 4.99 -14.49
N ILE A 85 -5.26 4.80 -15.66
CA ILE A 85 -6.70 5.06 -15.85
C ILE A 85 -7.53 4.13 -14.96
N LEU A 86 -7.23 2.83 -14.96
CA LEU A 86 -7.93 1.87 -14.09
C LEU A 86 -7.78 2.23 -12.62
N SER A 87 -6.58 2.64 -12.19
CA SER A 87 -6.35 3.07 -10.80
C SER A 87 -7.20 4.30 -10.48
N PHE A 88 -7.22 5.30 -11.37
CA PHE A 88 -8.03 6.49 -11.18
C PHE A 88 -9.52 6.17 -11.06
N ILE A 89 -10.04 5.30 -11.93
CA ILE A 89 -11.44 4.85 -11.88
C ILE A 89 -11.71 4.12 -10.56
N ALA A 90 -10.83 3.22 -10.15
CA ALA A 90 -10.98 2.50 -8.88
C ALA A 90 -11.06 3.46 -7.68
N TRP A 91 -10.19 4.48 -7.63
CA TRP A 91 -10.24 5.51 -6.59
C TRP A 91 -11.55 6.31 -6.63
N MET A 92 -12.03 6.68 -7.81
CA MET A 92 -13.31 7.39 -7.95
C MET A 92 -14.49 6.54 -7.48
N LEU A 93 -14.50 5.24 -7.78
CA LEU A 93 -15.52 4.31 -7.28
C LEU A 93 -15.47 4.19 -5.75
N ILE A 94 -14.27 4.15 -5.15
CA ILE A 94 -14.09 4.14 -3.70
C ILE A 94 -14.70 5.42 -3.10
N PHE A 95 -14.35 6.61 -3.60
CA PHE A 95 -14.90 7.87 -3.09
C PHE A 95 -16.42 7.95 -3.25
N THR A 96 -16.94 7.50 -4.39
CA THR A 96 -18.38 7.47 -4.67
C THR A 96 -19.12 6.52 -3.73
N THR A 97 -18.51 5.39 -3.38
CA THR A 97 -19.07 4.44 -2.40
C THR A 97 -19.21 5.11 -1.04
N THR A 98 -18.13 5.69 -0.50
CA THR A 98 -18.17 6.38 0.79
C THR A 98 -19.13 7.58 0.78
N TYR A 99 -19.18 8.33 -0.32
CA TYR A 99 -20.11 9.45 -0.48
C TYR A 99 -21.58 8.99 -0.47
N THR A 100 -21.88 7.89 -1.17
CA THR A 100 -23.23 7.31 -1.19
C THR A 100 -23.65 6.80 0.19
N LEU A 101 -22.71 6.31 1.01
CA LEU A 101 -23.00 5.93 2.40
C LEU A 101 -23.43 7.14 3.25
N PHE A 102 -22.77 8.30 3.11
CA PHE A 102 -23.22 9.53 3.77
C PHE A 102 -24.65 9.91 3.34
N LEU A 103 -24.94 9.86 2.04
CA LEU A 103 -26.28 10.13 1.51
C LEU A 103 -27.32 9.14 2.04
N SER A 104 -26.97 7.86 2.17
CA SER A 104 -27.88 6.82 2.67
C SER A 104 -28.31 7.03 4.13
N ILE A 105 -27.47 7.69 4.92
CA ILE A 105 -27.74 8.05 6.31
C ILE A 105 -28.46 9.42 6.40
N GLY A 106 -28.68 10.10 5.26
CA GLY A 106 -29.31 11.41 5.19
C GLY A 106 -28.38 12.58 5.53
N TYR A 107 -27.05 12.37 5.47
CA TYR A 107 -26.06 13.41 5.75
C TYR A 107 -25.45 13.95 4.45
N HIS A 108 -25.60 15.24 4.20
CA HIS A 108 -25.02 15.89 3.02
C HIS A 108 -23.63 16.44 3.32
N ILE A 109 -22.61 15.71 2.90
CA ILE A 109 -21.21 16.14 2.92
C ILE A 109 -20.77 16.63 1.53
N SER A 110 -19.72 17.43 1.44
CA SER A 110 -19.06 17.71 0.15
C SER A 110 -18.31 16.48 -0.36
N PHE A 111 -18.42 16.16 -1.65
CA PHE A 111 -17.66 15.08 -2.28
C PHE A 111 -16.14 15.26 -2.11
N PHE A 112 -15.66 16.51 -2.19
CA PHE A 112 -14.24 16.83 -1.96
C PHE A 112 -13.79 16.51 -0.53
N ALA A 113 -14.65 16.70 0.47
CA ALA A 113 -14.31 16.34 1.85
C ALA A 113 -14.13 14.82 2.00
N VAL A 114 -14.98 14.02 1.36
CA VAL A 114 -14.83 12.55 1.31
C VAL A 114 -13.50 12.17 0.64
N MET A 115 -13.18 12.75 -0.51
CA MET A 115 -11.92 12.48 -1.21
C MET A 115 -10.70 12.75 -0.33
N ILE A 116 -10.68 13.89 0.37
CA ILE A 116 -9.57 14.28 1.25
C ILE A 116 -9.46 13.30 2.42
N VAL A 117 -10.58 13.01 3.10
CA VAL A 117 -10.57 12.13 4.28
C VAL A 117 -10.17 10.71 3.91
N VAL A 118 -10.76 10.12 2.87
CA VAL A 118 -10.43 8.76 2.45
C VAL A 118 -8.97 8.65 1.99
N SER A 119 -8.48 9.62 1.22
CA SER A 119 -7.09 9.64 0.75
C SER A 119 -6.10 9.81 1.89
N LEU A 120 -6.36 10.77 2.80
CA LEU A 120 -5.47 11.08 3.91
C LEU A 120 -5.45 9.94 4.93
N SER A 121 -6.61 9.36 5.28
CA SER A 121 -6.67 8.19 6.15
C SER A 121 -5.91 7.02 5.56
N THR A 122 -6.14 6.69 4.29
CA THR A 122 -5.45 5.56 3.63
C THR A 122 -3.94 5.78 3.58
N PHE A 123 -3.51 7.00 3.27
CA PHE A 123 -2.10 7.36 3.27
C PHE A 123 -1.46 7.24 4.65
N LEU A 124 -2.14 7.75 5.69
CA LEU A 124 -1.66 7.69 7.06
C LEU A 124 -1.63 6.26 7.60
N SER A 125 -2.56 5.41 7.17
CA SER A 125 -2.59 3.99 7.54
C SER A 125 -1.36 3.22 7.10
N TYR A 126 -0.71 3.61 5.98
CA TYR A 126 0.52 2.93 5.52
C TYR A 126 1.70 3.04 6.48
N PHE A 127 1.66 3.97 7.44
CA PHE A 127 2.69 4.08 8.46
C PHE A 127 2.55 3.10 9.61
N PHE A 128 1.37 2.52 9.75
CA PHE A 128 1.12 1.53 10.78
C PHE A 128 1.47 0.16 10.23
N PHE A 129 2.30 -0.58 10.96
CA PHE A 129 2.77 -1.93 10.60
C PHE A 129 1.67 -3.00 10.76
N ILE A 130 0.41 -2.64 10.56
CA ILE A 130 -0.72 -3.54 10.62
C ILE A 130 -0.98 -4.05 9.19
N PRO A 131 -0.90 -5.36 8.93
CA PRO A 131 -1.17 -5.91 7.62
C PRO A 131 -2.59 -5.52 7.19
N GLY A 132 -2.68 -4.81 6.06
CA GLY A 132 -3.95 -4.31 5.52
C GLY A 132 -4.50 -3.03 6.15
N GLY A 133 -3.84 -2.44 7.17
CA GLY A 133 -4.26 -1.17 7.78
C GLY A 133 -5.65 -1.20 8.45
N ALA A 134 -6.16 -2.40 8.75
CA ALA A 134 -7.46 -2.61 9.34
C ALA A 134 -7.50 -2.08 10.78
N GLY A 135 -8.60 -1.43 11.13
CA GLY A 135 -8.81 -0.70 12.39
C GLY A 135 -8.20 0.70 12.38
N ILE A 136 -7.01 0.88 11.80
CA ILE A 136 -6.34 2.20 11.76
C ILE A 136 -7.03 3.13 10.77
N THR A 137 -7.34 2.63 9.57
CA THR A 137 -7.95 3.46 8.51
C THR A 137 -9.32 3.97 8.95
N GLU A 138 -10.10 3.10 9.58
CA GLU A 138 -11.40 3.35 10.18
C GLU A 138 -11.29 4.47 11.22
N LEU A 139 -10.38 4.33 12.19
CA LEU A 139 -10.17 5.32 13.25
C LEU A 139 -9.74 6.68 12.69
N LEU A 140 -8.87 6.69 11.69
CA LEU A 140 -8.44 7.92 11.02
C LEU A 140 -9.59 8.58 10.27
N MET A 141 -10.40 7.80 9.54
CA MET A 141 -11.59 8.32 8.86
C MET A 141 -12.57 8.94 9.86
N ILE A 142 -12.88 8.24 10.96
CA ILE A 142 -13.77 8.74 12.03
C ILE A 142 -13.23 10.04 12.59
N SER A 143 -11.94 10.06 12.97
CA SER A 143 -11.30 11.22 13.58
C SER A 143 -11.30 12.43 12.66
N LEU A 144 -10.98 12.23 11.38
CA LEU A 144 -10.97 13.30 10.38
C LEU A 144 -12.38 13.80 10.07
N TYR A 145 -13.38 12.93 9.95
CA TYR A 145 -14.76 13.36 9.76
C TYR A 145 -15.29 14.15 10.97
N ILE A 146 -14.99 13.73 12.20
CA ILE A 146 -15.33 14.49 13.41
C ILE A 146 -14.66 15.87 13.38
N SER A 147 -13.41 15.96 12.95
CA SER A 147 -12.71 17.25 12.83
C SER A 147 -13.33 18.20 11.80
N LEU A 148 -14.10 17.66 10.84
CA LEU A 148 -14.89 18.42 9.88
C LEU A 148 -16.30 18.78 10.39
N GLY A 149 -16.60 18.51 11.66
CA GLY A 149 -17.88 18.83 12.30
C GLY A 149 -18.97 17.75 12.14
N ILE A 150 -18.61 16.57 11.66
CA ILE A 150 -19.56 15.44 11.54
C ILE A 150 -19.72 14.79 12.91
N SER A 151 -20.95 14.41 13.27
CA SER A 151 -21.19 13.73 14.54
C SER A 151 -20.44 12.40 14.60
N SER A 152 -19.95 12.04 15.79
CA SER A 152 -19.18 10.80 15.99
C SER A 152 -19.97 9.56 15.57
N ALA A 153 -21.28 9.54 15.82
CA ALA A 153 -22.16 8.47 15.39
C ALA A 153 -22.18 8.31 13.85
N VAL A 154 -22.42 9.40 13.10
CA VAL A 154 -22.45 9.34 11.63
C VAL A 154 -21.07 8.99 11.05
N ALA A 155 -20.01 9.61 11.58
CA ALA A 155 -18.64 9.34 11.14
C ALA A 155 -18.25 7.86 11.35
N ALA A 156 -18.56 7.30 12.52
CA ALA A 156 -18.33 5.89 12.83
C ALA A 156 -19.16 4.96 11.95
N SER A 157 -20.45 5.23 11.78
CA SER A 157 -21.32 4.42 10.93
C SER A 157 -20.80 4.36 9.49
N VAL A 158 -20.47 5.51 8.89
CA VAL A 158 -19.96 5.54 7.50
C VAL A 158 -18.61 4.84 7.40
N ALA A 159 -17.65 5.16 8.26
CA ALA A 159 -16.31 4.58 8.19
C ALA A 159 -16.33 3.06 8.36
N LEU A 160 -17.13 2.54 9.29
CA LEU A 160 -17.24 1.10 9.52
C LEU A 160 -17.98 0.38 8.38
N LEU A 161 -19.07 0.97 7.86
CA LEU A 161 -19.80 0.38 6.74
C LEU A 161 -18.98 0.37 5.45
N ASP A 162 -18.27 1.47 5.15
CA ASP A 162 -17.36 1.57 4.01
C ASP A 162 -16.33 0.44 4.02
N ARG A 163 -15.75 0.19 5.19
CA ARG A 163 -14.70 -0.82 5.36
C ARG A 163 -15.25 -2.22 5.36
N PHE A 164 -16.40 -2.45 5.98
CA PHE A 164 -17.10 -3.72 5.90
C PHE A 164 -17.38 -4.12 4.44
N ILE A 165 -17.95 -3.20 3.65
CA ILE A 165 -18.22 -3.42 2.22
C ILE A 165 -16.92 -3.71 1.47
N PHE A 166 -15.87 -2.92 1.70
CA PHE A 166 -14.57 -3.11 1.05
C PHE A 166 -13.96 -4.48 1.35
N TYR A 167 -13.96 -4.93 2.61
CA TYR A 167 -13.39 -6.22 2.99
C TYR A 167 -14.21 -7.39 2.45
N VAL A 168 -15.53 -7.36 2.57
CA VAL A 168 -16.40 -8.41 2.04
C VAL A 168 -16.22 -8.53 0.53
N PHE A 169 -16.23 -7.41 -0.19
CA PHE A 169 -16.01 -7.41 -1.63
C PHE A 169 -14.63 -7.97 -2.00
N SER A 170 -13.58 -7.54 -1.30
CA SER A 170 -12.21 -8.01 -1.54
C SER A 170 -12.06 -9.52 -1.28
N ILE A 171 -12.68 -10.04 -0.22
CA ILE A 171 -12.67 -11.47 0.12
C ILE A 171 -13.40 -12.28 -0.96
N VAL A 172 -14.60 -11.84 -1.38
CA VAL A 172 -15.39 -12.54 -2.40
C VAL A 172 -14.65 -12.58 -3.73
N VAL A 173 -14.13 -11.45 -4.20
CA VAL A 173 -13.39 -11.37 -5.46
C VAL A 173 -12.09 -12.20 -5.38
N GLY A 174 -11.38 -12.12 -4.26
CA GLY A 174 -10.19 -12.92 -4.02
C GLY A 174 -10.48 -14.42 -4.04
N TYR A 175 -11.55 -14.86 -3.38
CA TYR A 175 -12.00 -16.24 -3.36
C TYR A 175 -12.34 -16.75 -4.77
N ILE A 176 -13.16 -16.02 -5.52
CA ILE A 176 -13.51 -16.37 -6.91
C ILE A 176 -12.25 -16.51 -7.77
N SER A 177 -11.30 -15.57 -7.62
CA SER A 177 -10.04 -15.59 -8.37
C SER A 177 -9.19 -16.81 -8.03
N LEU A 178 -9.09 -17.15 -6.74
CA LEU A 178 -8.34 -18.34 -6.29
C LEU A 178 -8.99 -19.63 -6.77
N THR A 179 -10.31 -19.75 -6.67
CA THR A 179 -11.04 -20.92 -7.17
C THR A 179 -10.87 -21.08 -8.68
N TYR A 180 -10.95 -19.98 -9.43
CA TYR A 180 -10.71 -20.00 -10.88
C TYR A 180 -9.29 -20.49 -11.23
N LEU A 181 -8.28 -19.99 -10.53
CA LEU A 181 -6.90 -20.40 -10.73
C LEU A 181 -6.68 -21.87 -10.34
N ASN A 182 -7.29 -22.31 -9.24
CA ASN A 182 -7.22 -23.69 -8.77
C ASN A 182 -7.84 -24.66 -9.79
N ILE A 183 -9.02 -24.33 -10.35
CA ILE A 183 -9.66 -25.15 -11.38
C ILE A 183 -8.80 -25.21 -12.66
N ARG A 184 -8.13 -24.12 -13.03
CA ARG A 184 -7.39 -24.04 -14.30
C ARG A 184 -5.95 -24.58 -14.24
N TYR A 185 -5.32 -24.51 -13.07
CA TYR A 185 -3.89 -24.82 -12.91
C TYR A 185 -3.58 -25.70 -11.68
N GLY A 186 -4.59 -26.19 -10.97
CA GLY A 186 -4.42 -26.99 -9.75
C GLY A 186 -3.80 -28.37 -9.96
N ASP A 187 -3.81 -28.89 -11.19
CA ASP A 187 -3.23 -30.19 -11.56
C ASP A 187 -1.76 -30.10 -12.01
N LEU A 188 -1.10 -28.94 -11.89
CA LEU A 188 0.32 -28.83 -12.23
C LEU A 188 1.16 -29.58 -11.17
N PRO A 189 2.04 -30.52 -11.56
CA PRO A 189 2.91 -31.22 -10.63
C PRO A 189 3.82 -30.22 -9.90
N ASP A 190 4.03 -30.44 -8.60
CA ASP A 190 4.87 -29.60 -7.74
C ASP A 190 6.28 -29.47 -8.37
N PRO A 191 6.88 -28.26 -8.45
CA PRO A 191 8.21 -28.11 -9.03
C PRO A 191 9.23 -28.76 -8.09
N SER A 192 9.66 -29.98 -8.44
CA SER A 192 10.74 -30.74 -7.79
C SER A 192 12.07 -30.00 -7.77
#